data_AF-W7SXU9-F1
#
_entry.id   AF-W7SXU9-F1
#
_cell.length_a   1.000
_cell.length_b   1.000
_cell.length_c   1.000
_cell.angle_alpha   90.00
_cell.angle_beta   90.00
_cell.angle_gamma   90.00
#
_symmetry.space_group_name_H-M   'P 1'
#
loop_
_entity.id
_entity.type
_entity.pdbx_description
1 polymer ?
#
loop_
_entity_poly.entity_id
_entity_poly.type
_entity_poly.pdbx_seq_one_letter_code
_entity_poly.pdbx_strand_id
1 'polypeptide(L)'
;MISTTTHKRLHDPRGAMLMSDAEHASALDKAVFPGLQGVPHNHTTAGIAVALKEAATDEFRTYAHNIVANAKALAAALTERGFDLVSGGTDNHLLLIDLTSKNVAGKPAAKALDR
;
A
#
# COMPACT_ATOMS: atom_id res chain seq x y z
N MET A 1 9.44 6.00 -14.97
CA MET A 1 9.55 6.47 -13.56
C MET A 1 8.51 5.77 -12.69
N ILE A 2 8.87 5.37 -11.47
CA ILE A 2 8.01 4.71 -10.49
C ILE A 2 8.14 5.47 -9.16
N SER A 3 7.03 5.83 -8.54
CA SER A 3 6.98 6.41 -7.19
C SER A 3 6.31 5.46 -6.22
N THR A 4 6.80 5.36 -4.99
CA THR A 4 6.17 4.52 -3.95
C THR A 4 6.35 5.11 -2.56
N THR A 5 5.44 4.78 -1.64
CA THR A 5 5.57 5.04 -0.21
C THR A 5 6.09 3.81 0.51
N THR A 6 6.93 3.98 1.52
CA THR A 6 7.58 2.86 2.21
C THR A 6 6.73 2.28 3.36
N HIS A 7 5.80 3.05 3.93
CA HIS A 7 5.03 2.67 5.12
C HIS A 7 3.73 1.87 4.90
N LYS A 8 3.39 1.54 3.66
CA LYS A 8 2.19 0.75 3.37
C LYS A 8 2.52 -0.74 3.41
N ARG A 9 2.65 -1.33 2.23
CA ARG A 9 2.90 -2.76 2.08
C ARG A 9 4.35 -3.15 2.37
N LEU A 10 5.27 -2.17 2.37
CA LEU A 10 6.69 -2.35 2.63
C LEU A 10 7.04 -2.21 4.14
N HIS A 11 6.04 -2.00 5.01
CA HIS A 11 6.13 -2.07 6.48
C HIS A 11 7.21 -1.19 7.15
N ASP A 12 7.55 -0.07 6.53
CA ASP A 12 8.64 0.82 6.96
C ASP A 12 8.14 2.12 7.64
N PRO A 13 8.99 2.93 8.30
CA PRO A 13 8.72 4.35 8.57
C PRO A 13 8.14 5.14 7.39
N ARG A 14 7.47 6.25 7.71
CA ARG A 14 6.82 7.12 6.71
C ARG A 14 7.86 7.80 5.83
N GLY A 15 8.11 7.22 4.66
CA GLY A 15 8.92 7.80 3.59
C GLY A 15 8.39 7.49 2.20
N ALA A 16 9.18 7.88 1.19
CA ALA A 16 8.89 7.64 -0.21
C ALA A 16 10.18 7.40 -1.00
N MET A 17 10.06 6.70 -2.12
CA MET A 17 11.15 6.47 -3.07
C MET A 17 10.68 6.78 -4.48
N LEU A 18 11.60 7.31 -5.28
CA LEU A 18 11.44 7.54 -6.71
C LEU A 18 12.50 6.73 -7.44
N MET A 19 12.06 5.91 -8.39
CA MET A 19 12.94 5.11 -9.25
C MET A 19 12.73 5.59 -10.70
N SER A 20 13.82 5.77 -11.43
CA SER A 20 13.77 6.16 -12.83
C SER A 20 14.86 5.45 -13.62
N ASP A 21 14.67 5.44 -14.93
CA ASP A 21 15.74 5.12 -15.85
C ASP A 21 16.86 6.18 -15.77
N ALA A 22 18.06 5.81 -16.18
CA ALA A 22 19.26 6.63 -16.01
C ALA A 22 19.15 8.00 -16.72
N GLU A 23 18.42 8.07 -17.83
CA GLU A 23 18.18 9.30 -18.59
C GLU A 23 17.44 10.38 -17.78
N HIS A 24 16.67 9.99 -16.76
CA HIS A 24 15.89 10.90 -15.93
C HIS A 24 16.49 11.20 -14.55
N ALA A 25 17.53 10.46 -14.14
CA ALA A 25 18.08 10.53 -12.78
C ALA A 25 18.53 11.96 -12.39
N SER A 26 19.28 12.65 -13.25
CA SER A 26 19.77 14.00 -12.93
C SER A 26 18.64 15.03 -12.80
N ALA A 27 17.59 14.92 -13.62
CA ALA A 27 16.44 15.82 -13.55
C ALA A 27 15.62 15.55 -12.27
N LEU A 28 15.47 14.27 -11.91
CA LEU A 28 14.77 13.84 -10.70
C LEU A 28 15.50 14.32 -9.43
N ASP A 29 16.81 14.08 -9.34
CA ASP A 29 17.61 14.49 -8.19
C ASP A 29 17.53 16.00 -7.97
N LYS A 30 17.65 16.80 -9.05
CA LYS A 30 17.53 18.26 -8.99
C LYS A 30 16.14 18.73 -8.56
N ALA A 31 15.08 18.04 -9.00
CA ALA A 31 13.71 18.36 -8.61
C ALA A 31 13.47 18.09 -7.11
N VAL A 32 14.09 17.04 -6.55
CA VAL A 32 14.04 16.77 -5.11
C VAL A 32 14.89 17.78 -4.35
N PHE A 33 16.18 17.90 -4.69
CA PHE A 33 17.11 18.84 -4.08
C PHE A 33 18.02 19.46 -5.16
N PRO A 34 18.14 20.79 -5.24
CA PRO A 34 17.62 21.81 -4.32
C PRO A 34 16.19 22.27 -4.62
N GLY A 35 15.44 21.57 -5.49
CA GLY A 35 14.12 22.01 -5.97
C GLY A 35 13.03 22.11 -4.91
N LEU A 36 12.55 20.98 -4.40
CA LEU A 36 11.39 20.91 -3.50
C LEU A 36 11.75 20.73 -2.02
N GLN A 37 12.86 20.06 -1.73
CA GLN A 37 13.28 19.69 -0.39
C GLN A 37 14.64 20.28 -0.03
N GLY A 38 14.88 20.38 1.28
CA GLY A 38 16.16 20.77 1.86
C GLY A 38 16.98 19.56 2.33
N VAL A 39 17.36 19.55 3.61
CA VAL A 39 18.22 18.51 4.19
C VAL A 39 17.47 17.18 4.30
N PRO A 40 18.08 16.04 3.90
CA PRO A 40 17.44 14.73 4.00
C PRO A 40 17.23 14.26 5.44
N HIS A 41 16.17 13.48 5.66
CA HIS A 41 15.89 12.82 6.94
C HIS A 41 16.62 11.48 7.06
N ASN A 42 17.93 11.53 7.33
CA ASN A 42 18.81 10.34 7.31
C ASN A 42 18.34 9.20 8.25
N HIS A 43 17.69 9.52 9.37
CA HIS A 43 17.13 8.50 10.27
C HIS A 43 15.98 7.71 9.59
N THR A 44 15.15 8.38 8.79
CA THR A 44 14.13 7.73 7.97
C THR A 44 14.76 6.91 6.85
N THR A 45 15.78 7.46 6.17
CA THR A 45 16.53 6.74 5.12
C THR A 45 17.16 5.44 5.64
N ALA A 46 17.72 5.47 6.86
CA ALA A 46 18.26 4.27 7.51
C ALA A 46 17.17 3.23 7.80
N GLY A 47 15.98 3.66 8.26
CA GLY A 47 14.82 2.79 8.44
C GLY A 47 14.41 2.12 7.13
N ILE A 48 14.26 2.91 6.06
CA ILE A 48 13.93 2.42 4.70
C ILE A 48 14.91 1.33 4.26
N ALA A 49 16.21 1.52 4.50
CA ALA A 49 17.22 0.53 4.14
C ALA A 49 17.04 -0.81 4.90
N VAL A 50 16.68 -0.76 6.18
CA VAL A 50 16.38 -1.96 6.97
C VAL A 50 15.13 -2.66 6.43
N ALA A 51 14.04 -1.95 6.21
CA ALA A 51 12.81 -2.54 5.69
C ALA A 51 12.99 -3.12 4.27
N LEU A 52 13.80 -2.48 3.41
CA LEU A 52 14.14 -3.04 2.10
C LEU A 52 14.93 -4.35 2.20
N LYS A 53 15.82 -4.45 3.19
CA LYS A 53 16.55 -5.69 3.46
C LYS A 53 15.61 -6.81 3.90
N GLU A 54 14.65 -6.50 4.77
CA GLU A 54 13.61 -7.45 5.19
C GLU A 54 12.71 -7.85 4.01
N ALA A 55 12.32 -6.88 3.18
CA ALA A 55 11.48 -7.10 2.00
C ALA A 55 12.13 -8.00 0.93
N ALA A 56 13.45 -8.10 0.92
CA ALA A 56 14.21 -8.96 0.01
C ALA A 56 14.27 -10.44 0.45
N THR A 57 13.71 -10.79 1.61
CA THR A 57 13.73 -12.16 2.14
C THR A 57 12.59 -13.03 1.56
N ASP A 58 12.81 -14.35 1.53
CA ASP A 58 11.77 -15.32 1.15
C ASP A 58 10.60 -15.36 2.14
N GLU A 59 10.87 -15.02 3.40
CA GLU A 59 9.84 -14.88 4.43
C GLU A 59 8.89 -13.73 4.10
N PHE A 60 9.43 -12.58 3.67
CA PHE A 60 8.61 -11.45 3.21
C PHE A 60 7.84 -11.78 1.93
N ARG A 61 8.43 -12.54 1.00
CA ARG A 61 7.72 -13.05 -0.18
C ARG A 61 6.51 -13.89 0.24
N THR A 62 6.71 -14.82 1.16
CA THR A 62 5.64 -15.68 1.71
C THR A 62 4.55 -14.83 2.37
N TYR A 63 4.94 -13.88 3.21
CA TYR A 63 4.04 -12.89 3.82
C TYR A 63 3.21 -12.15 2.77
N ALA A 64 3.83 -11.65 1.69
CA ALA A 64 3.14 -10.89 0.65
C ALA A 64 2.09 -11.75 -0.08
N HIS A 65 2.40 -13.01 -0.39
CA HIS A 65 1.44 -13.96 -0.95
C HIS A 65 0.28 -14.26 -0.01
N ASN A 66 0.57 -14.45 1.28
CA ASN A 66 -0.46 -14.69 2.30
C ASN A 66 -1.45 -13.53 2.40
N ILE A 67 -1.01 -12.28 2.23
CA ILE A 67 -1.96 -11.17 2.23
C ILE A 67 -2.95 -11.28 1.06
N VAL A 68 -2.47 -11.59 -0.15
CA VAL A 68 -3.39 -11.72 -1.30
C VAL A 68 -4.34 -12.90 -1.09
N ALA A 69 -3.83 -14.03 -0.55
CA ALA A 69 -4.67 -15.18 -0.20
C ALA A 69 -5.75 -14.81 0.84
N ASN A 70 -5.37 -14.08 1.89
CA ASN A 70 -6.29 -13.61 2.91
C ASN A 70 -7.35 -12.65 2.35
N ALA A 71 -6.94 -11.74 1.45
CA ALA A 71 -7.87 -10.82 0.80
C ALA A 71 -8.88 -11.57 -0.08
N LYS A 72 -8.46 -12.61 -0.82
CA LYS A 72 -9.34 -13.49 -1.59
C LYS A 72 -10.29 -14.29 -0.71
N ALA A 73 -9.80 -14.83 0.41
CA ALA A 73 -10.63 -15.54 1.38
C ALA A 73 -11.71 -14.63 2.00
N LEU A 74 -11.34 -13.39 2.38
CA LEU A 74 -12.28 -12.40 2.89
C LEU A 74 -13.30 -11.99 1.81
N ALA A 75 -12.88 -11.86 0.56
CA ALA A 75 -13.78 -11.57 -0.56
C ALA A 75 -14.87 -12.65 -0.68
N ALA A 76 -14.48 -13.92 -0.70
CA ALA A 76 -15.42 -15.05 -0.79
C ALA A 76 -16.41 -15.04 0.38
N ALA A 77 -15.92 -14.87 1.61
CA ALA A 77 -16.75 -14.84 2.81
C ALA A 77 -17.76 -13.68 2.83
N LEU A 78 -17.40 -12.52 2.27
CA LEU A 78 -18.29 -11.36 2.15
C LEU A 78 -19.36 -11.58 1.08
N THR A 79 -18.97 -12.10 -0.09
CA THR A 79 -19.90 -12.44 -1.18
C THR A 79 -20.92 -13.48 -0.74
N GLU A 80 -20.52 -14.52 0.00
CA GLU A 80 -21.42 -15.53 0.59
C GLU A 80 -22.45 -14.90 1.54
N ARG A 81 -22.10 -13.81 2.20
CA ARG A 81 -22.98 -13.04 3.10
C ARG A 81 -23.81 -11.99 2.35
N GLY A 82 -23.77 -12.01 1.02
CA GLY A 82 -24.54 -11.13 0.15
C GLY A 82 -24.07 -9.68 0.17
N PHE A 83 -22.76 -9.44 0.36
CA PHE A 83 -22.15 -8.13 0.11
C PHE A 83 -21.70 -8.02 -1.33
N ASP A 84 -21.92 -6.85 -1.93
CA ASP A 84 -21.50 -6.57 -3.30
C ASP A 84 -20.07 -6.03 -3.28
N LEU A 85 -19.15 -6.73 -3.94
CA LEU A 85 -17.78 -6.29 -4.11
C LEU A 85 -17.62 -5.60 -5.45
N VAL A 86 -17.04 -4.41 -5.46
CA VAL A 86 -16.67 -3.74 -6.71
C VAL A 86 -15.68 -4.63 -7.44
N SER A 87 -15.92 -4.90 -8.71
CA SER A 87 -15.20 -5.87 -9.57
C SER A 87 -15.38 -7.36 -9.23
N GLY A 88 -16.20 -7.70 -8.23
CA GLY A 88 -16.53 -9.08 -7.86
C GLY A 88 -15.48 -9.82 -7.02
N GLY A 89 -14.37 -9.17 -6.67
CA GLY A 89 -13.29 -9.79 -5.89
C GLY A 89 -12.08 -8.88 -5.71
N THR A 90 -10.89 -9.46 -5.57
CA THR A 90 -9.61 -8.74 -5.56
C THR A 90 -8.47 -9.63 -6.02
N ASP A 91 -7.50 -9.02 -6.71
CA ASP A 91 -6.20 -9.62 -7.02
C ASP A 91 -5.05 -8.99 -6.23
N ASN A 92 -5.37 -8.16 -5.24
CA ASN A 92 -4.39 -7.46 -4.42
C ASN A 92 -4.74 -7.55 -2.93
N HIS A 93 -4.33 -6.56 -2.16
CA HIS A 93 -4.35 -6.57 -0.70
C HIS A 93 -5.57 -5.88 -0.08
N LEU A 94 -6.47 -5.33 -0.88
CA LEU A 94 -7.66 -4.63 -0.40
C LEU A 94 -8.92 -5.08 -1.14
N LEU A 95 -10.06 -4.77 -0.54
CA LEU A 95 -11.39 -4.99 -1.10
C LEU A 95 -12.14 -3.66 -1.10
N LEU A 96 -13.03 -3.49 -2.07
CA LEU A 96 -13.95 -2.38 -2.11
C LEU A 96 -15.38 -2.92 -2.12
N ILE A 97 -16.14 -2.60 -1.07
CA ILE A 97 -17.50 -3.09 -0.86
C ILE A 97 -18.48 -1.97 -1.23
N ASP A 98 -19.44 -2.27 -2.10
CA ASP A 98 -20.59 -1.42 -2.36
C ASP A 98 -21.69 -1.73 -1.33
N LEU A 99 -22.08 -0.72 -0.56
CA LEU A 99 -23.10 -0.82 0.49
C LEU A 99 -24.47 -0.33 0.03
N THR A 100 -24.63 0.03 -1.24
CA THR A 100 -25.89 0.57 -1.79
C THR A 100 -27.04 -0.44 -1.61
N SER A 101 -26.79 -1.74 -1.83
CA SER A 101 -27.79 -2.81 -1.61
C SER A 101 -28.18 -3.01 -0.14
N LYS A 102 -27.36 -2.50 0.79
CA LYS A 102 -27.65 -2.49 2.23
C LYS A 102 -28.31 -1.20 2.70
N ASN A 103 -28.52 -0.23 1.82
CA ASN A 103 -29.08 1.09 2.13
C ASN A 103 -28.31 1.81 3.27
N VAL A 104 -26.98 1.64 3.31
CA VAL A 104 -26.12 2.26 4.31
C VAL A 104 -24.97 2.98 3.59
N ALA A 105 -24.74 4.25 3.95
CA ALA A 105 -23.59 4.98 3.45
C ALA A 105 -22.28 4.54 4.14
N GLY A 106 -21.16 4.63 3.42
CA GLY A 106 -19.85 4.17 3.92
C GLY A 106 -19.39 4.85 5.22
N LYS A 107 -19.68 6.16 5.41
CA LYS A 107 -19.25 6.89 6.61
C LYS A 107 -19.93 6.37 7.90
N PRO A 108 -21.27 6.21 7.96
CA PRO A 108 -21.93 5.52 9.08
C PRO A 108 -21.42 4.11 9.34
N ALA A 109 -21.23 3.30 8.28
CA ALA A 109 -20.72 1.94 8.42
C ALA A 109 -19.30 1.91 9.02
N ALA A 110 -18.39 2.75 8.52
CA ALA A 110 -17.04 2.88 9.06
C ALA A 110 -17.06 3.28 10.54
N LYS A 111 -17.91 4.24 10.92
CA LYS A 111 -18.05 4.68 12.32
C LYS A 111 -18.58 3.57 13.25
N ALA A 112 -19.42 2.67 12.73
CA ALA A 112 -19.93 1.54 13.50
C ALA A 112 -18.87 0.46 13.72
N LEU A 113 -17.96 0.25 12.76
CA LEU A 113 -16.85 -0.71 12.85
C LEU A 113 -15.65 -0.19 13.64
N ASP A 114 -15.54 1.12 13.84
CA ASP A 114 -14.49 1.79 14.63
C ASP A 114 -14.74 1.73 16.16
N ARG A 115 -15.79 1.02 16.59
CA ARG A 115 -16.19 0.82 17.99
C ARG A 115 -15.93 -0.61 18.43
#